data_AF-A0A9W8UZF4-F1
#
_entry.id   AF-A0A9W8UZF4-F1
#
_cell.length_a   1.000
_cell.length_b   1.000
_cell.length_c   1.000
_cell.angle_alpha   90.00
_cell.angle_beta   90.00
_cell.angle_gamma   90.00
#
_symmetry.space_group_name_H-M   'P 1'
#
loop_
_entity.id
_entity.type
_entity.pdbx_description
1 polymer ?
#
loop_
_entity_poly.entity_id
_entity_poly.type
_entity_poly.pdbx_seq_one_letter_code
_entity_poly.pdbx_strand_id
1 'polypeptide(L)'
;MSRSLSAVSSLEVRNLNYDQIRFYHPGYLKPLNLLFCLPRVDYSAEDNAYGVHYRTALTACQIVANNAFEKGRLARDDKGQDIVADDEKVLLERDYWFFIEDDERYAVVPCFNDWQFPHDKLPDWWIAPTSSLGLHTKRCAVTNTSYAFTWAHLIPKEEQQWFNKNGMGLYGGGSHSLDDQHNILPLKADLYVCFDQSVFALVPKQHREPNGELRTEYVLHVLDARESEFAALYHDRPIKCLVSGSREYLFARFAWTVISRIKPFLTSGVGRRVVRFRVRACDGDTDEENLRAEMQNVFMDAKKLEALYGGGGRKRAVSLEGAYANDEWEEELPGEMEG
;
A
#
# COMPACT_ATOMS: atom_id res chain seq x y z
N MET A 1 -18.71 -13.23 -18.37
CA MET A 1 -18.98 -14.63 -18.72
C MET A 1 -19.20 -15.42 -17.44
N SER A 2 -20.27 -16.21 -17.36
CA SER A 2 -20.54 -17.12 -16.24
C SER A 2 -19.58 -18.30 -16.35
N ARG A 3 -18.65 -18.46 -15.40
CA ARG A 3 -17.86 -19.70 -15.33
C ARG A 3 -18.76 -20.80 -14.76
N SER A 4 -18.99 -21.84 -15.55
CA SER A 4 -19.60 -23.10 -15.13
C SER A 4 -18.84 -23.67 -13.93
N LEU A 5 -19.52 -24.38 -13.01
CA LEU A 5 -18.89 -25.07 -11.87
C LEU A 5 -17.75 -26.03 -12.30
N SER A 6 -17.77 -26.50 -13.55
CA SER A 6 -16.67 -27.28 -14.16
C SER A 6 -15.34 -26.52 -14.30
N ALA A 7 -15.38 -25.19 -14.38
CA ALA A 7 -14.20 -24.35 -14.54
C ALA A 7 -13.41 -24.17 -13.23
N VAL A 8 -14.00 -24.46 -12.06
CA VAL A 8 -13.29 -24.40 -10.78
C VAL A 8 -12.47 -25.69 -10.55
N SER A 9 -13.03 -26.84 -10.93
CA SER A 9 -12.37 -28.16 -10.82
C SER A 9 -11.15 -28.34 -11.74
N SER A 10 -10.91 -27.41 -12.68
CA SER A 10 -9.80 -27.41 -13.64
C SER A 10 -8.82 -26.25 -13.42
N LEU A 11 -8.95 -25.50 -12.32
CA LEU A 11 -8.00 -24.44 -11.96
C LEU A 11 -6.68 -25.07 -11.52
N GLU A 12 -5.60 -24.76 -12.24
CA GLU A 12 -4.26 -25.04 -11.79
C GLU A 12 -3.91 -24.07 -10.64
N VAL A 13 -3.89 -24.59 -9.42
CA VAL A 13 -3.56 -23.80 -8.22
C VAL A 13 -2.06 -23.87 -7.97
N ARG A 14 -1.34 -22.79 -8.31
CA ARG A 14 0.10 -22.66 -8.05
C ARG A 14 0.36 -22.33 -6.58
N ASN A 15 1.46 -22.82 -6.01
CA ASN A 15 1.83 -22.52 -4.62
C ASN A 15 2.52 -21.14 -4.52
N LEU A 16 1.72 -20.11 -4.26
CA LEU A 16 2.21 -18.72 -4.24
C LEU A 16 3.14 -18.41 -3.05
N ASN A 17 3.21 -19.26 -2.02
CA ASN A 17 4.11 -19.03 -0.89
C ASN A 17 5.59 -19.11 -1.29
N TYR A 18 5.91 -19.86 -2.35
CA TYR A 18 7.26 -19.97 -2.90
C TYR A 18 7.46 -19.22 -4.22
N ASP A 19 6.37 -18.71 -4.79
CA ASP A 19 6.35 -18.05 -6.10
C ASP A 19 6.08 -16.56 -5.96
N GLN A 20 7.12 -15.84 -5.54
CA GLN A 20 7.05 -14.42 -5.19
C GLN A 20 8.24 -13.66 -5.80
N ILE A 21 8.01 -12.37 -6.04
CA ILE A 21 9.07 -11.40 -6.31
C ILE A 21 9.44 -10.70 -5.01
N ARG A 22 10.74 -10.51 -4.79
CA ARG A 22 11.30 -9.85 -3.62
C ARG A 22 11.78 -8.46 -3.98
N PHE A 23 11.38 -7.48 -3.17
CA PHE A 23 11.79 -6.09 -3.33
C PHE A 23 12.76 -5.73 -2.21
N TYR A 24 13.91 -5.18 -2.59
CA TYR A 24 15.02 -4.90 -1.69
C TYR A 24 15.29 -3.40 -1.54
N HIS A 25 15.71 -3.02 -0.33
CA HIS A 25 16.25 -1.73 -0.01
C HIS A 25 17.77 -1.73 -0.28
N PRO A 26 18.33 -0.75 -1.01
CA PRO A 26 19.77 -0.72 -1.33
C PRO A 26 20.66 -0.38 -0.12
N GLY A 27 20.27 0.59 0.71
CA GLY A 27 21.06 1.04 1.87
C GLY A 27 21.12 0.11 3.10
N TYR A 28 20.76 -1.17 2.97
CA TYR A 28 20.87 -2.16 4.05
C TYR A 28 21.53 -3.45 3.56
N LEU A 29 22.23 -4.14 4.45
CA LEU A 29 22.94 -5.38 4.13
C LEU A 29 21.98 -6.57 3.99
N LYS A 30 22.30 -7.50 3.09
CA LYS A 30 21.64 -8.81 3.01
C LYS A 30 21.91 -9.61 4.31
N PRO A 31 20.95 -10.38 4.84
CA PRO A 31 19.56 -10.57 4.36
C PRO A 31 18.56 -9.54 4.92
N LEU A 32 19.04 -8.52 5.63
CA LEU A 32 18.22 -7.53 6.34
C LEU A 32 17.68 -6.42 5.43
N ASN A 33 17.77 -6.58 4.12
CA ASN A 33 17.41 -5.55 3.16
C ASN A 33 16.13 -5.87 2.38
N LEU A 34 15.48 -6.99 2.65
CA LEU A 34 14.18 -7.34 2.07
C LEU A 34 13.10 -6.40 2.62
N LEU A 35 12.49 -5.58 1.76
CA LEU A 35 11.39 -4.68 2.12
C LEU A 35 10.08 -5.45 2.29
N PHE A 36 9.67 -6.14 1.23
CA PHE A 36 8.48 -6.96 1.16
C PHE A 36 8.53 -7.86 -0.08
N CYS A 37 7.55 -8.77 -0.18
CA CYS A 37 7.36 -9.63 -1.34
C CYS A 37 5.95 -9.43 -1.93
N LEU A 38 5.82 -9.67 -3.23
CA LEU A 38 4.52 -9.76 -3.92
C LEU A 38 4.43 -11.11 -4.65
N PRO A 39 3.26 -11.79 -4.61
CA PRO A 39 3.08 -13.06 -5.30
C PRO A 39 3.07 -12.86 -6.82
N ARG A 40 3.61 -13.81 -7.57
CA ARG A 40 3.61 -13.77 -9.04
C ARG A 40 2.24 -14.18 -9.56
N VAL A 41 1.34 -13.23 -9.76
CA VAL A 41 -0.06 -13.50 -10.11
C VAL A 41 -0.44 -12.99 -11.51
N ASP A 42 0.39 -12.14 -12.10
CA ASP A 42 0.20 -11.55 -13.42
C ASP A 42 0.79 -12.44 -14.51
N TYR A 43 -0.02 -12.87 -15.47
CA TYR A 43 0.45 -13.71 -16.57
C TYR A 43 0.94 -12.88 -17.75
N SER A 44 2.21 -13.03 -18.13
CA SER A 44 2.76 -12.54 -19.40
C SER A 44 2.55 -13.61 -20.47
N ALA A 45 1.72 -13.29 -21.48
CA ALA A 45 1.52 -14.16 -22.63
C ALA A 45 2.74 -14.17 -23.56
N GLU A 46 3.52 -13.09 -23.59
CA GLU A 46 4.73 -12.94 -24.41
C GLU A 46 5.82 -13.88 -23.92
N ASP A 47 5.99 -13.99 -22.59
CA ASP A 47 7.02 -14.81 -21.94
C ASP A 47 6.51 -16.18 -21.46
N ASN A 48 5.20 -16.43 -21.57
CA ASN A 48 4.53 -17.61 -21.03
C ASN A 48 4.89 -17.87 -19.55
N ALA A 49 4.89 -16.80 -18.74
CA ALA A 49 5.38 -16.81 -17.37
C ALA A 49 4.52 -15.91 -16.47
N TYR A 50 4.56 -16.20 -15.16
CA TYR A 50 3.89 -15.39 -14.15
C TYR A 50 4.88 -14.45 -13.44
N GLY A 51 4.41 -13.24 -13.23
CA GLY A 51 5.16 -12.14 -12.63
C GLY A 51 4.28 -11.21 -11.81
N VAL A 52 4.74 -9.98 -11.65
CA VAL A 52 3.97 -8.92 -10.97
C VAL A 52 3.83 -7.74 -11.91
N HIS A 53 2.62 -7.20 -12.05
CA HIS A 53 2.36 -6.00 -12.85
C HIS A 53 3.29 -4.86 -12.43
N TYR A 54 4.12 -4.38 -13.38
CA TYR A 54 5.23 -3.45 -13.13
C TYR A 54 4.78 -2.21 -12.37
N ARG A 55 3.76 -1.52 -12.86
CA ARG A 55 3.31 -0.27 -12.24
C ARG A 55 2.79 -0.51 -10.81
N THR A 56 2.09 -1.63 -10.57
CA THR A 56 1.62 -1.99 -9.22
C THR A 56 2.80 -2.19 -8.27
N ALA A 57 3.84 -2.91 -8.70
CA ALA A 57 5.05 -3.11 -7.91
C ALA A 57 5.79 -1.79 -7.65
N LEU A 58 6.01 -0.99 -8.69
CA LEU A 58 6.70 0.31 -8.58
C LEU A 58 5.99 1.23 -7.59
N THR A 59 4.68 1.41 -7.74
CA THR A 59 3.93 2.29 -6.84
C THR A 59 3.84 1.74 -5.42
N ALA A 60 3.81 0.42 -5.22
CA ALA A 60 3.94 -0.16 -3.88
C ALA A 60 5.26 0.25 -3.23
N CYS A 61 6.39 0.15 -3.94
CA CYS A 61 7.69 0.60 -3.43
C CYS A 61 7.71 2.12 -3.17
N GLN A 62 7.17 2.92 -4.08
CA GLN A 62 7.10 4.38 -3.92
C GLN A 62 6.27 4.81 -2.70
N ILE A 63 5.15 4.13 -2.42
CA ILE A 63 4.35 4.37 -1.21
C ILE A 63 5.16 4.05 0.06
N VAL A 64 5.83 2.90 0.09
CA VAL A 64 6.68 2.49 1.23
C VAL A 64 7.77 3.54 1.49
N ALA A 65 8.31 4.12 0.43
CA ALA A 65 9.31 5.17 0.50
C ALA A 65 8.73 6.59 0.50
N ASN A 66 7.60 6.79 1.18
CA ASN A 66 6.99 8.10 1.40
C ASN A 66 6.59 8.83 0.10
N ASN A 67 5.85 8.15 -0.78
CA ASN A 67 5.33 8.70 -2.03
C ASN A 67 6.42 9.21 -2.98
N ALA A 68 7.53 8.47 -3.10
CA ALA A 68 8.65 8.79 -3.99
C ALA A 68 8.34 8.59 -5.48
N PHE A 69 7.20 9.12 -5.95
CA PHE A 69 6.66 8.86 -7.30
C PHE A 69 7.56 9.37 -8.44
N GLU A 70 8.21 10.51 -8.23
CA GLU A 70 9.03 11.16 -9.27
C GLU A 70 10.48 10.63 -9.32
N LYS A 71 11.02 10.17 -8.17
CA LYS A 71 12.44 9.82 -8.01
C LYS A 71 12.71 8.33 -7.84
N GLY A 72 11.66 7.56 -7.57
CA GLY A 72 11.72 6.14 -7.27
C GLY A 72 11.76 5.28 -8.53
N ARG A 73 12.70 4.34 -8.60
CA ARG A 73 12.87 3.41 -9.73
C ARG A 73 13.20 2.00 -9.27
N LEU A 74 12.82 1.01 -10.08
CA LEU A 74 13.19 -0.39 -9.88
C LEU A 74 14.41 -0.75 -10.74
N ALA A 75 15.29 -1.58 -10.19
CA ALA A 75 16.42 -2.17 -10.91
C ALA A 75 16.52 -3.67 -10.66
N ARG A 76 17.12 -4.39 -11.61
CA ARG A 76 17.33 -5.85 -11.56
C ARG A 76 18.61 -6.24 -10.81
N ASP A 77 19.46 -5.28 -10.48
CA ASP A 77 20.71 -5.47 -9.74
C ASP A 77 20.81 -4.59 -8.49
N ASP A 78 21.72 -4.94 -7.58
CA ASP A 78 21.91 -4.25 -6.30
C ASP A 78 22.73 -2.96 -6.38
N LYS A 79 23.23 -2.59 -7.56
CA LYS A 79 23.95 -1.32 -7.82
C LYS A 79 23.08 -0.30 -8.56
N GLY A 80 21.89 -0.70 -9.01
CA GLY A 80 20.95 0.19 -9.71
C GLY A 80 21.41 0.54 -11.13
N GLN A 81 22.16 -0.35 -11.79
CA GLN A 81 22.70 -0.14 -13.14
C GLN A 81 21.74 -0.65 -14.24
N ASP A 82 21.09 -1.78 -14.00
CA ASP A 82 20.06 -2.39 -14.85
C ASP A 82 18.68 -1.91 -14.37
N ILE A 83 18.33 -0.69 -14.78
CA ILE A 83 17.04 -0.08 -14.49
C ILE A 83 15.94 -0.79 -15.30
N VAL A 84 14.83 -1.10 -14.64
CA VAL A 84 13.63 -1.62 -15.30
C VAL A 84 13.04 -0.53 -16.18
N ALA A 85 12.82 -0.84 -17.46
CA ALA A 85 12.25 0.10 -18.41
C ALA A 85 10.76 0.36 -18.15
N ASP A 86 10.29 1.56 -18.48
CA ASP A 86 8.90 1.98 -18.19
C ASP A 86 7.82 1.31 -19.06
N ASP A 87 8.24 0.66 -20.15
CA ASP A 87 7.38 -0.13 -21.04
C ASP A 87 7.21 -1.58 -20.57
N GLU A 88 7.98 -2.01 -19.57
CA GLU A 88 7.81 -3.30 -18.90
C GLU A 88 6.40 -3.40 -18.31
N LYS A 89 5.69 -4.47 -18.66
CA LYS A 89 4.31 -4.68 -18.16
C LYS A 89 4.30 -5.59 -16.94
N VAL A 90 5.15 -6.61 -16.93
CA VAL A 90 5.15 -7.68 -15.93
C VAL A 90 6.59 -7.97 -15.53
N LEU A 91 6.90 -7.78 -14.25
CA LEU A 91 8.19 -8.13 -13.67
C LEU A 91 8.32 -9.64 -13.57
N LEU A 92 9.37 -10.22 -14.18
CA LEU A 92 9.59 -11.65 -14.25
C LEU A 92 10.79 -12.14 -13.42
N GLU A 93 11.69 -11.27 -12.99
CA GLU A 93 12.85 -11.65 -12.17
C GLU A 93 12.48 -11.91 -10.72
N ARG A 94 13.29 -12.70 -10.02
CA ARG A 94 13.01 -13.06 -8.63
C ARG A 94 13.20 -11.88 -7.67
N ASP A 95 14.19 -11.05 -7.96
CA ASP A 95 14.74 -10.07 -7.05
C ASP A 95 14.84 -8.71 -7.77
N TYR A 96 14.32 -7.66 -7.13
CA TYR A 96 14.41 -6.28 -7.61
C TYR A 96 14.81 -5.34 -6.47
N TRP A 97 15.54 -4.27 -6.79
CA TRP A 97 15.94 -3.24 -5.85
C TRP A 97 15.20 -1.94 -6.16
N PHE A 98 14.66 -1.30 -5.12
CA PHE A 98 14.02 0.00 -5.26
C PHE A 98 14.98 1.11 -4.82
N PHE A 99 15.33 1.98 -5.77
CA PHE A 99 16.23 3.11 -5.57
C PHE A 99 15.46 4.42 -5.60
N ILE A 100 15.95 5.39 -4.84
CA ILE A 100 15.51 6.79 -4.90
C ILE A 100 16.72 7.63 -5.30
N GLU A 101 16.52 8.52 -6.26
CA GLU A 101 17.56 9.48 -6.66
C GLU A 101 18.07 10.27 -5.45
N ASP A 102 19.40 10.35 -5.32
CA ASP A 102 20.14 11.03 -4.25
C ASP A 102 19.89 10.52 -2.81
N ASP A 103 19.24 9.35 -2.63
CA ASP A 103 19.04 8.76 -1.30
C ASP A 103 19.29 7.23 -1.30
N GLU A 104 20.54 6.86 -1.05
CA GLU A 104 20.98 5.45 -0.99
C GLU A 104 20.35 4.70 0.20
N ARG A 105 19.95 5.42 1.26
CA ARG A 105 19.41 4.85 2.49
C ARG A 105 18.17 5.62 2.93
N TYR A 106 17.15 5.59 2.07
CA TYR A 106 15.89 6.30 2.29
C TYR A 106 15.12 5.81 3.51
N ALA A 107 14.27 6.69 4.04
CA ALA A 107 13.37 6.35 5.12
C ALA A 107 12.12 5.64 4.58
N VAL A 108 11.60 4.69 5.36
CA VAL A 108 10.34 3.99 5.03
C VAL A 108 9.19 4.45 5.91
N VAL A 109 7.97 4.38 5.41
CA VAL A 109 6.74 4.69 6.15
C VAL A 109 6.38 3.50 7.05
N PRO A 110 6.54 3.57 8.38
CA PRO A 110 6.56 2.40 9.24
C PRO A 110 5.16 1.80 9.50
N CYS A 111 4.11 2.60 9.38
CA CYS A 111 2.72 2.14 9.46
C CYS A 111 1.79 3.13 8.74
N PHE A 112 0.56 2.72 8.46
CA PHE A 112 -0.39 3.56 7.73
C PHE A 112 -0.68 4.88 8.45
N ASN A 113 -0.79 4.87 9.78
CA ASN A 113 -1.01 6.09 10.55
C ASN A 113 0.16 7.10 10.44
N ASP A 114 1.37 6.64 10.16
CA ASP A 114 2.56 7.50 9.96
C ASP A 114 2.71 7.96 8.49
N TRP A 115 1.83 7.54 7.58
CA TRP A 115 1.82 7.93 6.18
C TRP A 115 1.04 9.23 5.93
N GLN A 116 1.55 10.10 5.08
CA GLN A 116 0.81 11.26 4.56
C GLN A 116 0.18 10.92 3.20
N PHE A 117 -1.10 11.22 3.04
CA PHE A 117 -1.79 11.06 1.77
C PHE A 117 -1.26 12.08 0.74
N PRO A 118 -0.91 11.67 -0.49
CA PRO A 118 -0.35 12.55 -1.50
C PRO A 118 -1.45 13.33 -2.24
N HIS A 119 -2.10 14.28 -1.57
CA HIS A 119 -3.12 15.13 -2.19
C HIS A 119 -2.61 15.75 -3.50
N ASP A 120 -3.43 15.66 -4.54
CA ASP A 120 -3.18 16.19 -5.90
C ASP A 120 -1.91 15.66 -6.59
N LYS A 121 -1.28 14.63 -6.02
CA LYS A 121 -0.01 14.03 -6.46
C LYS A 121 -0.09 12.52 -6.59
N LEU A 122 -1.30 11.98 -6.80
CA LEU A 122 -1.46 10.57 -7.14
C LEU A 122 -0.82 10.32 -8.51
N PRO A 123 -0.19 9.15 -8.75
CA PRO A 123 0.36 8.84 -10.07
C PRO A 123 -0.71 8.93 -11.16
N ASP A 124 -0.38 9.47 -12.33
CA ASP A 124 -1.34 9.76 -13.42
C ASP A 124 -2.15 8.54 -13.88
N TRP A 125 -1.62 7.33 -13.67
CA TRP A 125 -2.29 6.09 -14.03
C TRP A 125 -3.33 5.61 -13.02
N TRP A 126 -3.39 6.22 -11.82
CA TRP A 126 -4.55 6.12 -10.92
C TRP A 126 -5.67 7.03 -11.42
N ILE A 127 -6.39 6.53 -12.41
CA ILE A 127 -7.51 7.24 -13.00
C ILE A 127 -8.73 7.25 -12.08
N ALA A 128 -9.62 8.23 -12.27
CA ALA A 128 -10.93 8.20 -11.65
C ALA A 128 -11.74 7.00 -12.18
N PRO A 129 -12.36 6.19 -11.31
CA PRO A 129 -13.15 5.06 -11.77
C PRO A 129 -14.39 5.53 -12.54
N THR A 130 -14.62 4.95 -13.70
CA THR A 130 -15.79 5.18 -14.54
C THR A 130 -16.71 3.97 -14.46
N SER A 131 -17.57 3.89 -13.45
CA SER A 131 -18.58 2.83 -13.37
C SER A 131 -19.82 3.17 -14.21
N SER A 132 -20.36 2.15 -14.87
CA SER A 132 -21.68 2.19 -15.50
C SER A 132 -22.82 1.88 -14.52
N LEU A 133 -22.51 1.35 -13.33
CA LEU A 133 -23.46 1.00 -12.28
C LEU A 133 -23.46 2.05 -11.17
N GLY A 134 -24.65 2.43 -10.71
CA GLY A 134 -24.83 3.40 -9.63
C GLY A 134 -24.42 2.87 -8.26
N LEU A 135 -24.14 3.81 -7.36
CA LEU A 135 -23.72 3.62 -5.96
C LEU A 135 -24.60 2.66 -5.14
N HIS A 136 -25.86 2.48 -5.56
CA HIS A 136 -26.88 1.70 -4.84
C HIS A 136 -27.08 0.28 -5.34
N THR A 137 -26.22 -0.24 -6.22
CA THR A 137 -26.34 -1.65 -6.62
C THR A 137 -26.06 -2.56 -5.43
N LYS A 138 -27.10 -3.22 -4.90
CA LYS A 138 -27.04 -4.23 -3.84
C LYS A 138 -26.45 -5.55 -4.36
N ARG A 139 -25.23 -5.49 -4.92
CA ARG A 139 -24.51 -6.62 -5.51
C ARG A 139 -23.04 -6.51 -5.21
N CYS A 140 -22.37 -7.64 -4.99
CA CYS A 140 -20.93 -7.67 -4.79
C CYS A 140 -20.19 -7.08 -6.00
N ALA A 141 -19.24 -6.18 -5.72
CA ALA A 141 -18.44 -5.46 -6.70
C ALA A 141 -17.61 -6.36 -7.64
N VAL A 142 -17.20 -7.53 -7.15
CA VAL A 142 -16.31 -8.47 -7.83
C VAL A 142 -17.09 -9.57 -8.56
N THR A 143 -18.05 -10.20 -7.88
CA THR A 143 -18.78 -11.37 -8.41
C THR A 143 -20.12 -11.01 -9.05
N ASN A 144 -20.61 -9.78 -8.83
CA ASN A 144 -21.93 -9.33 -9.22
C ASN A 144 -23.08 -10.19 -8.62
N THR A 145 -22.86 -10.85 -7.47
CA THR A 145 -23.90 -11.60 -6.76
C THR A 145 -24.73 -10.70 -5.84
N SER A 146 -26.04 -10.92 -5.77
CA SER A 146 -26.99 -10.10 -4.99
C SER A 146 -27.31 -10.62 -3.59
N TYR A 147 -26.56 -11.61 -3.09
CA TYR A 147 -26.78 -12.24 -1.78
C TYR A 147 -25.47 -12.41 -1.02
N ALA A 148 -25.56 -12.59 0.31
CA ALA A 148 -24.44 -12.85 1.21
C ALA A 148 -23.24 -11.89 1.03
N PHE A 149 -23.54 -10.60 0.85
CA PHE A 149 -22.54 -9.53 0.78
C PHE A 149 -22.66 -8.61 1.99
N THR A 150 -21.57 -7.93 2.30
CA THR A 150 -21.43 -6.91 3.34
C THR A 150 -20.83 -5.65 2.72
N TRP A 151 -20.82 -4.56 3.49
CA TRP A 151 -20.34 -3.25 3.08
C TRP A 151 -18.94 -3.04 3.66
N ALA A 152 -17.94 -3.11 2.80
CA ALA A 152 -16.54 -2.97 3.19
C ALA A 152 -16.11 -1.51 3.06
N HIS A 153 -15.45 -0.96 4.07
CA HIS A 153 -14.82 0.34 3.93
C HIS A 153 -13.51 0.20 3.15
N LEU A 154 -13.27 1.05 2.15
CA LEU A 154 -12.00 1.13 1.44
C LEU A 154 -10.91 1.58 2.42
N ILE A 155 -11.10 2.73 3.07
CA ILE A 155 -10.33 3.14 4.26
C ILE A 155 -11.01 2.53 5.49
N PRO A 156 -10.36 1.59 6.20
CA PRO A 156 -10.97 0.91 7.36
C PRO A 156 -11.44 1.87 8.44
N LYS A 157 -12.50 1.49 9.18
CA LYS A 157 -13.06 2.29 10.29
C LYS A 157 -12.03 2.57 11.38
N GLU A 158 -11.10 1.65 11.57
CA GLU A 158 -10.03 1.74 12.56
C GLU A 158 -9.06 2.89 12.27
N GLU A 159 -9.04 3.41 11.04
CA GLU A 159 -8.15 4.47 10.57
C GLU A 159 -8.79 5.87 10.62
N GLN A 160 -9.84 6.07 11.44
CA GLN A 160 -10.51 7.38 11.61
C GLN A 160 -9.54 8.52 11.95
N GLN A 161 -8.54 8.25 12.80
CA GLN A 161 -7.54 9.25 13.16
C GLN A 161 -6.71 9.66 11.93
N TRP A 162 -6.25 8.68 11.14
CA TRP A 162 -5.50 8.96 9.91
C TRP A 162 -6.38 9.69 8.88
N PHE A 163 -7.64 9.29 8.74
CA PHE A 163 -8.62 9.93 7.83
C PHE A 163 -8.79 11.42 8.15
N ASN A 164 -8.99 11.76 9.42
CA ASN A 164 -9.14 13.15 9.86
C ASN A 164 -7.83 13.92 9.68
N LYS A 165 -6.70 13.34 10.11
CA LYS A 165 -5.37 13.96 10.02
C LYS A 165 -4.95 14.29 8.59
N ASN A 166 -5.36 13.46 7.63
CA ASN A 166 -5.10 13.67 6.20
C ASN A 166 -6.26 14.37 5.49
N GLY A 167 -7.24 14.95 6.19
CA GLY A 167 -8.32 15.70 5.53
C GLY A 167 -9.10 14.90 4.47
N MET A 168 -9.18 13.58 4.62
CA MET A 168 -9.75 12.69 3.58
C MET A 168 -11.26 12.89 3.36
N GLY A 169 -11.92 13.65 4.24
CA GLY A 169 -13.28 14.13 4.04
C GLY A 169 -13.44 15.10 2.87
N LEU A 170 -12.35 15.61 2.28
CA LEU A 170 -12.37 16.40 1.03
C LEU A 170 -12.92 15.59 -0.16
N TYR A 171 -12.69 14.27 -0.15
CA TYR A 171 -13.05 13.39 -1.26
C TYR A 171 -14.43 12.76 -1.06
N GLY A 172 -14.91 12.03 -2.07
CA GLY A 172 -16.19 11.34 -2.04
C GLY A 172 -17.39 12.25 -2.35
N GLY A 173 -18.50 12.03 -1.65
CA GLY A 173 -19.81 12.64 -1.92
C GLY A 173 -20.14 13.86 -1.07
N GLY A 174 -19.15 14.41 -0.36
CA GLY A 174 -19.33 15.59 0.51
C GLY A 174 -19.93 15.28 1.89
N SER A 175 -19.95 14.01 2.32
CA SER A 175 -20.35 13.68 3.71
C SER A 175 -19.28 14.03 4.75
N HIS A 176 -18.04 14.26 4.29
CA HIS A 176 -16.86 14.51 5.13
C HIS A 176 -16.61 13.43 6.21
N SER A 177 -17.14 12.22 6.00
CA SER A 177 -17.14 11.13 6.98
C SER A 177 -16.53 9.85 6.38
N LEU A 178 -16.02 8.97 7.24
CA LEU A 178 -15.58 7.64 6.83
C LEU A 178 -16.72 6.78 6.29
N ASP A 179 -17.96 7.04 6.69
CA ASP A 179 -19.15 6.34 6.19
C ASP A 179 -19.67 6.93 4.86
N ASP A 180 -18.88 7.79 4.18
CA ASP A 180 -19.19 8.24 2.82
C ASP A 180 -19.38 7.04 1.90
N GLN A 181 -20.43 7.06 1.09
CA GLN A 181 -20.76 5.96 0.18
C GLN A 181 -19.64 5.68 -0.84
N HIS A 182 -18.81 6.66 -1.19
CA HIS A 182 -17.65 6.48 -2.07
C HIS A 182 -16.51 5.71 -1.38
N ASN A 183 -16.48 5.69 -0.04
CA ASN A 183 -15.57 4.87 0.76
C ASN A 183 -16.13 3.46 1.01
N ILE A 184 -17.30 3.10 0.45
CA ILE A 184 -17.94 1.80 0.67
C ILE A 184 -17.91 0.94 -0.59
N LEU A 185 -17.49 -0.32 -0.42
CA LEU A 185 -17.44 -1.34 -1.46
C LEU A 185 -18.27 -2.57 -1.05
N PRO A 186 -19.35 -2.92 -1.75
CA PRO A 186 -20.11 -4.12 -1.45
C PRO A 186 -19.31 -5.38 -1.83
N LEU A 187 -19.01 -6.25 -0.87
CA LEU A 187 -18.24 -7.48 -1.09
C LEU A 187 -18.97 -8.70 -0.55
N LYS A 188 -18.92 -9.82 -1.27
CA LYS A 188 -19.36 -11.12 -0.73
C LYS A 188 -18.56 -11.43 0.55
N ALA A 189 -19.17 -12.12 1.51
CA ALA A 189 -18.58 -12.30 2.85
C ALA A 189 -17.15 -12.88 2.85
N ASP A 190 -16.85 -13.83 1.95
CA ASP A 190 -15.52 -14.41 1.73
C ASP A 190 -14.51 -13.37 1.20
N LEU A 191 -14.92 -12.59 0.19
CA LEU A 191 -14.13 -11.49 -0.35
C LEU A 191 -13.89 -10.40 0.68
N TYR A 192 -14.89 -10.08 1.51
CA TYR A 192 -14.76 -9.10 2.59
C TYR A 192 -13.69 -9.52 3.60
N VAL A 193 -13.70 -10.79 4.05
CA VAL A 193 -12.67 -11.32 4.95
C VAL A 193 -11.28 -11.16 4.33
N CYS A 194 -11.11 -11.56 3.07
CA CYS A 194 -9.83 -11.42 2.37
C CYS A 194 -9.41 -9.95 2.22
N PHE A 195 -10.38 -9.05 1.96
CA PHE A 195 -10.12 -7.63 1.81
C PHE A 195 -9.61 -7.03 3.12
N ASP A 196 -10.32 -7.21 4.24
CA ASP A 196 -9.91 -6.75 5.57
C ASP A 196 -8.62 -7.42 6.04
N GLN A 197 -8.36 -8.64 5.56
CA GLN A 197 -7.09 -9.33 5.71
C GLN A 197 -6.01 -8.88 4.71
N SER A 198 -6.15 -7.73 4.06
CA SER A 198 -5.15 -7.13 3.15
C SER A 198 -4.64 -8.11 2.09
N VAL A 199 -5.44 -9.12 1.74
CA VAL A 199 -5.05 -10.17 0.78
C VAL A 199 -4.95 -9.59 -0.61
N PHE A 200 -5.80 -8.62 -0.91
CA PHE A 200 -5.85 -7.94 -2.19
C PHE A 200 -6.16 -6.45 -2.02
N ALA A 201 -5.88 -5.69 -3.07
CA ALA A 201 -6.36 -4.33 -3.25
C ALA A 201 -6.95 -4.17 -4.65
N LEU A 202 -7.56 -3.00 -4.90
CA LEU A 202 -8.06 -2.66 -6.23
C LEU A 202 -7.08 -1.72 -6.90
N VAL A 203 -6.60 -2.06 -8.09
CA VAL A 203 -5.61 -1.26 -8.83
C VAL A 203 -6.07 -1.05 -10.27
N PRO A 204 -5.77 0.11 -10.88
CA PRO A 204 -6.01 0.30 -12.30
C PRO A 204 -5.11 -0.62 -13.14
N LYS A 205 -5.65 -1.25 -14.17
CA LYS A 205 -4.84 -1.94 -15.17
C LYS A 205 -5.35 -1.61 -16.56
N GLN A 206 -4.42 -1.53 -17.50
CA GLN A 206 -4.76 -1.39 -18.91
C GLN A 206 -5.04 -2.76 -19.51
N HIS A 207 -6.20 -2.89 -20.13
CA HIS A 207 -6.52 -4.04 -20.96
C HIS A 207 -6.79 -3.59 -22.39
N ARG A 208 -6.47 -4.48 -23.33
CA ARG A 208 -6.77 -4.28 -24.74
C ARG A 208 -8.18 -4.82 -25.02
N GLU A 209 -9.08 -3.93 -25.41
CA GLU A 209 -10.43 -4.30 -25.83
C GLU A 209 -10.38 -5.01 -27.20
N PRO A 210 -11.42 -5.79 -27.59
CA PRO A 210 -11.46 -6.50 -28.86
C PRO A 210 -11.35 -5.59 -30.10
N ASN A 211 -11.73 -4.32 -29.96
CA ASN A 211 -11.60 -3.29 -31.01
C ASN A 211 -10.17 -2.73 -31.15
N GLY A 212 -9.24 -3.16 -30.30
CA GLY A 212 -7.84 -2.71 -30.29
C GLY A 212 -7.56 -1.49 -29.42
N GLU A 213 -8.58 -0.86 -28.82
CA GLU A 213 -8.41 0.28 -27.92
C GLU A 213 -7.87 -0.16 -26.56
N LEU A 214 -7.07 0.70 -25.94
CA LEU A 214 -6.62 0.50 -24.56
C LEU A 214 -7.63 1.15 -23.62
N ARG A 215 -8.14 0.36 -22.69
CA ARG A 215 -9.00 0.84 -21.62
C ARG A 215 -8.33 0.55 -20.29
N THR A 216 -8.39 1.51 -19.38
CA THR A 216 -7.96 1.29 -18.00
C THR A 216 -9.20 1.02 -17.15
N GLU A 217 -9.19 -0.09 -16.41
CA GLU A 217 -10.22 -0.39 -15.42
C GLU A 217 -9.60 -0.84 -14.10
N TYR A 218 -10.33 -0.68 -13.01
CA TYR A 218 -9.89 -1.22 -11.73
C TYR A 218 -10.16 -2.71 -11.68
N VAL A 219 -9.15 -3.46 -11.25
CA VAL A 219 -9.23 -4.90 -11.06
C VAL A 219 -8.84 -5.29 -9.65
N LEU A 220 -9.28 -6.47 -9.22
CA LEU A 220 -8.80 -7.11 -8.01
C LEU A 220 -7.37 -7.63 -8.21
N HIS A 221 -6.42 -7.07 -7.47
CA HIS A 221 -5.02 -7.50 -7.52
C HIS A 221 -4.62 -8.12 -6.18
N VAL A 222 -4.27 -9.40 -6.21
CA VAL A 222 -3.81 -10.16 -5.05
C VAL A 222 -2.39 -9.75 -4.69
N LEU A 223 -2.19 -9.37 -3.43
CA LEU A 223 -0.91 -8.91 -2.89
C LEU A 223 -0.35 -9.91 -1.87
N ASP A 224 -1.13 -10.91 -1.46
CA ASP A 224 -0.77 -11.92 -0.46
C ASP A 224 -0.85 -13.34 -1.02
N ALA A 225 0.17 -14.14 -0.73
CA ALA A 225 0.29 -15.51 -1.22
C ALA A 225 -0.48 -16.57 -0.42
N ARG A 226 -0.99 -16.23 0.77
CA ARG A 226 -1.58 -17.21 1.70
C ARG A 226 -2.71 -18.03 1.10
N GLU A 227 -3.52 -17.41 0.24
CA GLU A 227 -4.72 -18.04 -0.35
C GLU A 227 -4.53 -18.22 -1.87
N SER A 228 -3.82 -19.27 -2.27
CA SER A 228 -3.49 -19.50 -3.69
C SER A 228 -4.74 -19.76 -4.56
N GLU A 229 -5.75 -20.45 -4.03
CA GLU A 229 -7.03 -20.66 -4.72
C GLU A 229 -7.77 -19.34 -4.94
N PHE A 230 -7.70 -18.42 -3.96
CA PHE A 230 -8.29 -17.09 -4.07
C PHE A 230 -7.69 -16.31 -5.26
N ALA A 231 -6.37 -16.36 -5.43
CA ALA A 231 -5.70 -15.74 -6.58
C ALA A 231 -6.16 -16.36 -7.90
N ALA A 232 -6.21 -17.68 -8.01
CA ALA A 232 -6.66 -18.38 -9.21
C ALA A 232 -8.13 -18.03 -9.58
N LEU A 233 -8.97 -17.76 -8.58
CA LEU A 233 -10.37 -17.40 -8.77
C LEU A 233 -10.59 -15.93 -9.12
N TYR A 234 -9.88 -15.02 -8.46
CA TYR A 234 -10.25 -13.61 -8.38
C TYR A 234 -9.22 -12.61 -8.90
N HIS A 235 -7.96 -12.99 -9.08
CA HIS A 235 -6.95 -12.09 -9.64
C HIS A 235 -7.40 -11.57 -11.02
N ASP A 236 -7.18 -10.28 -11.27
CA ASP A 236 -7.56 -9.57 -12.49
C ASP A 236 -9.04 -9.61 -12.84
N ARG A 237 -9.92 -9.81 -11.85
CA ARG A 237 -11.34 -9.57 -12.05
C ARG A 237 -11.67 -8.07 -12.05
N PRO A 238 -12.36 -7.57 -13.08
CA PRO A 238 -12.81 -6.18 -13.14
C PRO A 238 -13.85 -5.84 -12.08
N ILE A 239 -13.77 -4.61 -11.55
CA ILE A 239 -14.69 -4.11 -10.52
C ILE A 239 -15.76 -3.22 -11.17
N LYS A 240 -17.03 -3.58 -10.97
CA LYS A 240 -18.14 -3.01 -11.77
C LYS A 240 -18.90 -1.86 -11.14
N CYS A 241 -18.73 -1.60 -9.84
CA CYS A 241 -19.56 -0.65 -9.10
C CYS A 241 -18.76 0.50 -8.45
N LEU A 242 -17.57 0.81 -8.95
CA LEU A 242 -16.73 1.89 -8.42
C LEU A 242 -17.19 3.25 -8.95
N VAL A 243 -17.65 4.11 -8.07
CA VAL A 243 -18.17 5.43 -8.44
C VAL A 243 -17.08 6.47 -8.57
N SER A 244 -17.32 7.46 -9.43
CA SER A 244 -16.48 8.65 -9.51
C SER A 244 -16.42 9.33 -8.13
N GLY A 245 -15.22 9.66 -7.65
CA GLY A 245 -14.98 10.17 -6.29
C GLY A 245 -14.40 9.13 -5.31
N SER A 246 -14.35 7.84 -5.67
CA SER A 246 -13.68 6.80 -4.87
C SER A 246 -12.17 6.70 -5.10
N ARG A 247 -11.60 7.45 -6.06
CA ARG A 247 -10.20 7.30 -6.51
C ARG A 247 -9.21 7.37 -5.35
N GLU A 248 -9.35 8.38 -4.51
CA GLU A 248 -8.44 8.66 -3.40
C GLU A 248 -8.57 7.62 -2.29
N TYR A 249 -9.80 7.14 -2.05
CA TYR A 249 -10.06 6.04 -1.12
C TYR A 249 -9.50 4.70 -1.62
N LEU A 250 -9.58 4.43 -2.93
CA LEU A 250 -8.96 3.26 -3.55
C LEU A 250 -7.44 3.29 -3.42
N PHE A 251 -6.82 4.45 -3.68
CA PHE A 251 -5.37 4.64 -3.51
C PHE A 251 -4.96 4.46 -2.05
N ALA A 252 -5.68 5.08 -1.10
CA ALA A 252 -5.44 4.93 0.33
C ALA A 252 -5.55 3.46 0.78
N ARG A 253 -6.52 2.70 0.26
CA ARG A 253 -6.63 1.25 0.54
C ARG A 253 -5.47 0.45 -0.04
N PHE A 254 -5.00 0.78 -1.23
CA PHE A 254 -3.80 0.16 -1.79
C PHE A 254 -2.58 0.43 -0.89
N ALA A 255 -2.39 1.68 -0.47
CA ALA A 255 -1.32 2.07 0.45
C ALA A 255 -1.41 1.35 1.80
N TRP A 256 -2.59 1.30 2.42
CA TRP A 256 -2.85 0.57 3.66
C TRP A 256 -2.45 -0.91 3.55
N THR A 257 -2.79 -1.53 2.41
CA THR A 257 -2.46 -2.93 2.13
C THR A 257 -0.95 -3.13 1.97
N VAL A 258 -0.27 -2.27 1.22
CA VAL A 258 1.18 -2.35 0.97
C VAL A 258 2.00 -2.07 2.24
N ILE A 259 1.68 -1.00 2.97
CA ILE A 259 2.42 -0.61 4.18
C ILE A 259 2.33 -1.69 5.25
N SER A 260 1.22 -2.43 5.34
CA SER A 260 1.12 -3.57 6.27
C SER A 260 2.17 -4.67 6.05
N ARG A 261 2.80 -4.72 4.86
CA ARG A 261 3.77 -5.76 4.47
C ARG A 261 5.18 -5.47 4.92
N ILE A 262 5.51 -4.24 5.31
CA ILE A 262 6.89 -3.87 5.65
C ILE A 262 7.26 -4.19 7.10
N LYS A 263 6.31 -4.67 7.91
CA LYS A 263 6.56 -4.99 9.32
C LYS A 263 7.82 -5.86 9.52
N PRO A 264 8.04 -6.96 8.77
CA PRO A 264 9.27 -7.76 8.91
C PRO A 264 10.56 -6.98 8.64
N PHE A 265 10.54 -6.01 7.72
CA PHE A 265 11.69 -5.13 7.47
C PHE A 265 12.00 -4.26 8.70
N LEU A 266 10.97 -3.70 9.34
CA LEU A 266 11.10 -2.84 10.53
C LEU A 266 11.57 -3.61 11.76
N THR A 267 11.06 -4.83 11.98
CA THR A 267 11.25 -5.60 13.23
C THR A 267 12.37 -6.63 13.13
N SER A 268 13.27 -6.51 12.14
CA SER A 268 14.35 -7.48 11.86
C SER A 268 15.61 -7.27 12.71
N GLY A 269 15.49 -6.64 13.88
CA GLY A 269 16.59 -6.51 14.85
C GLY A 269 17.67 -5.48 14.51
N VAL A 270 17.47 -4.63 13.50
CA VAL A 270 18.40 -3.53 13.16
C VAL A 270 17.67 -2.19 13.06
N GLY A 271 18.39 -1.12 13.38
CA GLY A 271 17.85 0.23 13.31
C GLY A 271 17.55 0.68 11.88
N ARG A 272 16.46 1.42 11.71
CA ARG A 272 15.93 1.87 10.41
C ARG A 272 15.68 3.37 10.41
N ARG A 273 15.81 3.99 9.24
CA ARG A 273 15.25 5.32 9.00
C ARG A 273 13.77 5.16 8.69
N VAL A 274 12.93 5.88 9.41
CA VAL A 274 11.49 5.86 9.22
C VAL A 274 10.98 7.28 9.05
N VAL A 275 9.93 7.45 8.25
CA VAL A 275 9.25 8.73 8.13
C VAL A 275 7.96 8.70 8.94
N ARG A 276 7.64 9.80 9.62
CA ARG A 276 6.40 9.91 10.40
C ARG A 276 5.67 11.19 10.08
N PHE A 277 4.44 11.05 9.59
CA PHE A 277 3.54 12.17 9.38
C PHE A 277 2.95 12.66 10.69
N ARG A 278 3.19 13.94 11.00
CA ARG A 278 2.70 14.62 12.19
C ARG A 278 2.04 15.94 11.83
N VAL A 279 1.03 16.28 12.61
CA VAL A 279 0.40 17.60 12.61
C VAL A 279 0.67 18.15 14.01
N ARG A 280 1.31 19.31 14.10
CA ARG A 280 1.73 19.91 15.38
C ARG A 280 1.44 21.41 15.34
N ALA A 281 1.09 22.00 16.47
CA ALA A 281 1.05 23.44 16.61
C ALA A 281 2.46 24.04 16.42
N CYS A 282 2.52 25.28 15.95
CA CYS A 282 3.77 26.03 15.93
C CYS A 282 4.28 26.26 17.36
N ASP A 283 5.59 26.42 17.52
CA ASP A 283 6.18 26.71 18.83
C ASP A 283 5.56 27.97 19.45
N GLY A 284 5.04 27.83 20.67
CA GLY A 284 4.36 28.90 21.40
C GLY A 284 2.86 29.06 21.10
N ASP A 285 2.29 28.24 20.22
CA ASP A 285 0.86 28.23 19.91
C ASP A 285 0.14 27.14 20.72
N THR A 286 -0.24 27.47 21.96
CA THR A 286 -0.96 26.56 22.86
C THR A 286 -2.39 26.30 22.44
N ASP A 287 -2.94 27.13 21.56
CA ASP A 287 -4.35 27.13 21.18
C ASP A 287 -4.60 26.30 19.90
N GLU A 288 -3.54 25.69 19.34
CA GLU A 288 -3.57 24.91 18.09
C GLU A 288 -4.13 25.69 16.89
N GLU A 289 -4.04 27.03 16.89
CA GLU A 289 -4.57 27.85 15.80
C GLU A 289 -3.73 27.73 14.52
N ASN A 290 -2.43 27.46 14.66
CA ASN A 290 -1.46 27.35 13.57
C ASN A 290 -0.83 25.96 13.53
N LEU A 291 -1.61 24.96 13.11
CA LEU A 291 -1.11 23.61 12.88
C LEU A 291 -0.25 23.54 11.60
N ARG A 292 0.91 22.88 11.70
CA ARG A 292 1.77 22.54 10.56
C ARG A 292 1.83 21.04 10.35
N ALA A 293 1.69 20.63 9.08
CA ALA A 293 1.95 19.29 8.62
C ALA A 293 3.47 19.11 8.40
N GLU A 294 4.05 18.09 9.04
CA GLU A 294 5.48 17.80 8.95
C GLU A 294 5.71 16.29 8.69
N MET A 295 6.67 16.00 7.81
CA MET A 295 7.20 14.66 7.59
C MET A 295 8.55 14.53 8.28
N GLN A 296 8.59 13.81 9.40
CA GLN A 296 9.81 13.64 10.18
C GLN A 296 10.58 12.40 9.76
N ASN A 297 11.78 12.59 9.22
CA ASN A 297 12.72 11.52 8.94
C ASN A 297 13.58 11.26 10.18
N VAL A 298 13.40 10.11 10.81
CA VAL A 298 14.07 9.77 12.07
C VAL A 298 14.74 8.41 11.97
N PHE A 299 15.95 8.31 12.54
CA PHE A 299 16.56 7.01 12.79
C PHE A 299 15.99 6.44 14.09
N MET A 300 15.54 5.19 14.05
CA MET A 300 15.11 4.44 15.22
C MET A 300 15.96 3.19 15.35
N ASP A 301 16.45 2.92 16.56
CA ASP A 301 17.11 1.66 16.86
C ASP A 301 16.13 0.47 16.84
N ALA A 302 16.68 -0.73 16.86
CA ALA A 302 15.90 -1.97 16.78
C ALA A 302 14.92 -2.15 17.95
N LYS A 303 15.28 -1.75 19.18
CA LYS A 303 14.42 -1.90 20.36
C LYS A 303 13.22 -0.97 20.26
N LYS A 304 13.45 0.28 19.83
CA LYS A 304 12.38 1.27 19.60
C LYS A 304 11.46 0.82 18.47
N LEU A 305 12.00 0.30 17.37
CA LEU A 305 11.19 -0.25 16.29
C LEU A 305 10.33 -1.44 16.74
N GLU A 306 10.89 -2.36 17.52
CA GLU A 306 10.14 -3.50 18.06
C GLU A 306 9.04 -3.06 19.04
N ALA A 307 9.36 -2.13 19.95
CA ALA A 307 8.39 -1.61 20.90
C ALA A 307 7.23 -0.88 20.22
N LEU A 308 7.52 -0.11 19.16
CA LEU A 308 6.51 0.67 18.45
C LEU A 308 5.75 -0.14 17.40
N TYR A 309 6.40 -1.03 16.67
CA TYR A 309 5.83 -1.66 15.47
C TYR A 309 5.83 -3.20 15.54
N GLY A 310 6.40 -3.81 16.58
CA GLY A 310 6.51 -5.26 16.78
C GLY A 310 5.26 -5.96 17.31
N GLY A 311 4.39 -5.26 18.07
CA GLY A 311 3.19 -5.80 18.72
C GLY A 311 2.31 -6.71 17.84
N GLY A 312 1.83 -7.82 18.41
CA GLY A 312 1.11 -8.90 17.70
C GLY A 312 -0.29 -8.52 17.22
N GLY A 313 -0.58 -8.82 15.95
CA GLY A 313 -1.81 -8.43 15.25
C GLY A 313 -1.64 -7.15 14.43
N ARG A 314 -2.53 -6.89 13.48
CA ARG A 314 -2.59 -5.64 12.69
C ARG A 314 -2.96 -4.41 13.51
N LYS A 315 -2.97 -4.54 14.84
CA LYS A 315 -3.20 -3.47 15.78
C LYS A 315 -1.86 -2.81 16.10
N ARG A 316 -1.70 -1.65 15.44
CA ARG A 316 -1.17 -0.39 15.94
C ARG A 316 0.30 -0.32 16.37
N ALA A 317 0.96 0.68 15.80
CA ALA A 317 1.87 1.49 16.58
C ALA A 317 1.10 2.30 17.61
N VAL A 318 1.54 2.26 18.87
CA VAL A 318 0.97 3.07 19.95
C VAL A 318 1.07 4.54 19.55
N SER A 319 -0.06 5.27 19.59
CA SER A 319 -0.04 6.73 19.53
C SER A 319 0.66 7.23 20.80
N LEU A 320 1.91 7.67 20.66
CA LEU A 320 2.74 8.11 21.78
C LEU A 320 2.62 9.62 22.04
N GLU A 321 1.44 10.23 21.88
CA GLU A 321 1.28 11.63 22.30
C GLU A 321 1.55 11.82 23.81
N GLY A 322 1.52 10.75 24.62
CA GLY A 322 1.79 10.80 26.06
C GLY A 322 3.16 10.27 26.53
N ALA A 323 4.07 9.83 25.66
CA ALA A 323 5.36 9.25 26.10
C ALA A 323 6.58 10.16 25.94
N TYR A 324 6.40 11.35 25.33
CA TYR A 324 7.48 12.30 25.07
C TYR A 324 7.58 13.44 26.09
N ALA A 325 6.79 13.41 27.18
CA ALA A 325 6.89 14.40 28.24
C ALA A 325 8.12 14.20 29.16
N ASN A 326 8.94 13.16 28.93
CA ASN A 326 10.03 12.80 29.84
C ASN A 326 11.40 12.64 29.18
N ASP A 327 11.53 12.92 27.88
CA ASP A 327 12.83 12.97 27.21
C ASP A 327 13.33 14.43 27.23
N GLU A 328 13.68 14.90 28.43
CA GLU A 328 14.55 16.07 28.58
C GLU A 328 15.91 15.72 27.96
N TRP A 329 16.37 16.61 27.09
CA TRP A 329 17.67 16.53 26.45
C TRP A 329 18.76 16.63 27.51
N GLU A 330 19.41 15.52 27.87
CA GLU A 330 20.74 15.58 28.48
C GLU A 330 21.73 16.06 27.40
N GLU A 331 21.92 17.38 27.34
CA GLU A 331 23.10 17.96 26.71
C GLU A 331 24.34 17.51 27.51
N GLU A 332 25.10 16.56 26.96
CA GLU A 332 26.47 16.31 27.40
C GLU A 332 27.30 17.58 27.16
N LEU A 333 27.46 18.38 28.23
CA LEU A 333 28.41 19.49 28.26
C LEU A 333 29.83 18.94 28.08
N PRO A 334 30.64 19.49 27.16
CA PRO A 334 32.03 19.09 27.01
C PRO A 334 32.82 19.49 28.25
N GLY A 335 33.47 18.50 28.87
CA GLY A 335 34.25 18.66 30.09
C GLY A 335 35.36 19.71 29.94
N GLU A 336 35.41 20.61 30.92
CA GLU A 336 36.56 21.47 31.17
C GLU A 336 37.79 20.58 31.46
N MET A 337 38.78 20.62 30.56
CA MET A 337 40.14 20.22 30.90
C MET A 337 40.78 21.39 31.65
N GLU A 338 40.84 21.29 32.98
CA GLU A 338 41.81 22.05 33.76
C GLU A 338 43.19 21.42 33.62
N GLY A 339 44.13 22.23 33.15
CA GLY A 339 45.57 22.02 33.17
C GLY A 339 46.27 23.37 33.23
#